data_AF-A0A956T2A4-F1
#
_entry.id   AF-A0A956T2A4-F1
#
_cell.length_a   1.000
_cell.length_b   1.000
_cell.length_c   1.000
_cell.angle_alpha   90.00
_cell.angle_beta   90.00
_cell.angle_gamma   90.00
#
_symmetry.space_group_name_H-M   'P 1'
#
loop_
_entity.id
_entity.type
_entity.pdbx_description
1 polymer ?
#
loop_
_entity_poly.entity_id
_entity_poly.type
_entity_poly.pdbx_seq_one_letter_code
_entity_poly.pdbx_strand_id
1 'polypeptide(L)'
;MRKRGVTLVEVLVGATLFLLVTALTFGYLIPATKAANRARVKSHLQQTATVVLAKIREAASRTSPAGFSWSTQPPAAVAFNPVEELQPSNGILRWSDSYELFWWEQSTETLWTADFVGATSSEASILKAKRLYPDRLREVVAPLTKKRALAKGVTSFTVSHDGDESALIQPVVVQVTLHQPGFSDSPIVERSLTVRLVNQQ
;
A
#
# COMPACT_ATOMS: atom_id res chain seq x y z
N MET A 1 -57.84 47.26 6.25
CA MET A 1 -57.18 45.93 6.11
C MET A 1 -57.35 45.16 7.42
N ARG A 2 -58.21 44.14 7.48
CA ARG A 2 -58.41 43.30 8.68
C ARG A 2 -57.19 42.39 8.87
N LYS A 3 -56.43 42.57 9.94
CA LYS A 3 -55.39 41.60 10.36
C LYS A 3 -56.11 40.33 10.85
N ARG A 4 -56.05 39.24 10.08
CA ARG A 4 -56.48 37.92 10.56
C ARG A 4 -55.41 37.43 11.53
N GLY A 5 -55.78 37.18 12.78
CA GLY A 5 -54.89 36.58 13.77
C GLY A 5 -54.68 35.11 13.45
N VAL A 6 -53.43 34.65 13.48
CA VAL A 6 -53.09 33.24 13.32
C VAL A 6 -53.74 32.46 14.46
N THR A 7 -54.51 31.43 14.13
CA THR A 7 -55.18 30.61 15.13
C THR A 7 -54.18 29.65 15.78
N LEU A 8 -54.35 29.34 17.06
CA LEU A 8 -53.50 28.39 17.79
C LEU A 8 -53.40 27.04 17.06
N VAL A 9 -54.50 26.62 16.42
CA VAL A 9 -54.58 25.38 15.64
C VAL A 9 -53.66 25.42 14.41
N GLU A 10 -53.63 26.53 13.67
CA GLU A 10 -52.72 26.69 12.52
C GLU A 10 -51.25 26.60 12.94
N VAL A 11 -50.90 27.19 14.10
CA VAL A 11 -49.54 27.09 14.65
C VAL A 11 -49.18 25.65 14.99
N LEU A 12 -50.11 24.92 15.63
CA LEU A 12 -49.86 23.55 16.08
C LEU A 12 -49.73 22.58 14.91
N VAL A 13 -50.60 22.71 13.89
CA VAL A 13 -50.51 21.93 12.65
C VAL A 13 -49.21 22.25 11.90
N GLY A 14 -48.87 23.55 11.78
CA GLY A 14 -47.63 23.99 11.13
C GLY A 14 -46.37 23.45 11.82
N ALA A 15 -46.31 23.52 13.15
CA ALA A 15 -45.20 22.98 13.93
C ALA A 15 -45.06 21.46 13.78
N THR A 16 -46.18 20.73 13.78
CA THR A 16 -46.18 19.27 13.63
C THR A 16 -45.70 18.85 12.24
N LEU A 17 -46.17 19.51 11.19
CA LEU A 17 -45.70 19.27 9.82
C LEU A 17 -44.22 19.62 9.67
N PHE A 18 -43.77 20.73 10.25
CA PHE A 18 -42.36 21.12 10.22
C PHE A 18 -41.47 20.09 10.91
N LEU A 19 -41.85 19.61 12.10
CA LEU A 19 -41.12 18.57 12.82
C LEU A 19 -41.08 17.27 12.03
N LEU A 20 -42.19 16.87 11.40
CA LEU A 20 -42.26 15.66 10.59
C LEU A 20 -41.33 15.75 9.37
N VAL A 21 -41.36 16.86 8.63
CA VAL A 21 -40.46 17.09 7.48
C VAL A 21 -39.00 17.11 7.93
N THR A 22 -38.71 17.76 9.06
CA THR A 22 -37.36 17.83 9.61
C THR A 22 -36.84 16.45 10.01
N ALA A 23 -37.65 15.67 10.73
CA ALA A 23 -37.32 14.31 11.14
C ALA A 23 -37.08 13.39 9.93
N LEU A 24 -37.94 13.49 8.91
CA LEU A 24 -37.78 12.73 7.67
C LEU A 24 -36.50 13.14 6.92
N THR A 25 -36.21 14.45 6.85
CA THR A 25 -34.99 14.96 6.22
C THR A 25 -33.74 14.43 6.92
N PHE A 26 -33.66 14.51 8.26
CA PHE A 26 -32.52 13.96 9.00
C PHE A 26 -32.44 12.43 8.90
N GLY A 27 -33.59 11.75 8.88
CA GLY A 27 -33.69 10.30 8.70
C GLY A 27 -33.07 9.82 7.38
N TYR A 28 -33.18 10.60 6.31
CA TYR A 28 -32.55 10.30 5.02
C TYR A 28 -31.11 10.83 4.90
N LEU A 29 -30.83 12.02 5.42
CA LEU A 29 -29.55 12.69 5.23
C LEU A 29 -28.40 11.98 5.98
N ILE A 30 -28.67 11.46 7.19
CA ILE A 30 -27.63 10.79 8.00
C ILE A 30 -27.16 9.49 7.33
N PRO A 31 -28.03 8.56 6.91
CA PRO A 31 -27.60 7.36 6.17
C PRO A 31 -26.93 7.70 4.83
N ALA A 32 -27.46 8.67 4.09
CA ALA A 32 -26.89 9.08 2.80
C ALA A 32 -25.46 9.62 2.95
N THR A 33 -25.22 10.47 3.94
CA THR A 33 -23.88 11.01 4.23
C THR A 33 -22.92 9.93 4.71
N LYS A 34 -23.37 8.99 5.56
CA LYS A 34 -22.57 7.82 5.96
C LYS A 34 -22.18 6.95 4.76
N ALA A 35 -23.14 6.64 3.87
CA ALA A 35 -22.90 5.86 2.68
C ALA A 35 -21.92 6.55 1.72
N ALA A 36 -22.10 7.86 1.48
CA ALA A 36 -21.20 8.66 0.65
C ALA A 36 -19.77 8.69 1.22
N ASN A 37 -19.63 8.87 2.54
CA ASN A 37 -18.33 8.84 3.20
C ASN A 37 -17.67 7.47 3.08
N ARG A 38 -18.41 6.38 3.27
CA ARG A 38 -17.89 5.01 3.10
C ARG A 38 -17.40 4.77 1.68
N ALA A 39 -18.15 5.21 0.67
CA ALA A 39 -17.75 5.11 -0.73
C ALA A 39 -16.47 5.91 -1.03
N ARG A 40 -16.39 7.14 -0.51
CA ARG A 40 -15.19 7.99 -0.63
C ARG A 40 -13.96 7.35 0.00
N VAL A 41 -14.08 6.85 1.23
CA VAL A 41 -13.00 6.17 1.94
C VAL A 41 -12.55 4.93 1.17
N LYS A 42 -13.48 4.09 0.73
CA LYS A 42 -13.17 2.89 -0.06
C LYS A 42 -12.39 3.24 -1.33
N SER A 43 -12.82 4.27 -2.06
CA SER A 43 -12.13 4.75 -3.26
C SER A 43 -10.70 5.23 -2.94
N HIS A 44 -10.54 6.00 -1.87
CA HIS A 44 -9.22 6.47 -1.42
C HIS A 44 -8.27 5.31 -1.04
N LEU A 45 -8.78 4.31 -0.31
CA LEU A 45 -8.00 3.11 0.04
C LEU A 45 -7.62 2.30 -1.21
N GLN A 46 -8.53 2.15 -2.17
CA GLN A 46 -8.25 1.48 -3.45
C GLN A 46 -7.17 2.20 -4.26
N GLN A 47 -7.24 3.52 -4.34
CA GLN A 47 -6.20 4.32 -5.00
C GLN A 47 -4.86 4.18 -4.29
N THR A 48 -4.85 4.21 -2.95
CA THR A 48 -3.63 4.06 -2.14
C THR A 48 -2.99 2.69 -2.37
N ALA A 49 -3.77 1.60 -2.30
CA ALA A 49 -3.29 0.26 -2.62
C ALA A 49 -2.72 0.18 -4.05
N THR A 50 -3.38 0.82 -5.01
CA THR A 50 -2.93 0.83 -6.41
C THR A 50 -1.58 1.53 -6.57
N VAL A 51 -1.37 2.67 -5.87
CA VAL A 51 -0.09 3.40 -5.88
C VAL A 51 1.03 2.59 -5.22
N VAL A 52 0.74 1.94 -4.09
CA VAL A 52 1.69 1.04 -3.42
C VAL A 52 2.14 -0.08 -4.36
N LEU A 53 1.18 -0.80 -4.93
CA LEU A 53 1.47 -1.92 -5.81
C LEU A 53 2.16 -1.46 -7.10
N ALA A 54 1.81 -0.29 -7.64
CA ALA A 54 2.49 0.29 -8.80
C ALA A 54 3.97 0.58 -8.50
N LYS A 55 4.30 1.11 -7.32
CA LYS A 55 5.71 1.34 -6.93
C LYS A 55 6.48 0.04 -6.76
N ILE A 56 5.87 -0.96 -6.12
CA ILE A 56 6.49 -2.29 -5.99
C ILE A 56 6.68 -2.93 -7.37
N ARG A 57 5.71 -2.76 -8.28
CA ARG A 57 5.82 -3.22 -9.67
C ARG A 57 6.98 -2.56 -10.40
N GLU A 58 7.13 -1.25 -10.24
CA GLU A 58 8.20 -0.46 -10.85
C GLU A 58 9.56 -0.97 -10.38
N ALA A 59 9.75 -1.12 -9.07
CA ALA A 59 10.97 -1.69 -8.48
C ALA A 59 11.24 -3.10 -9.04
N ALA A 60 10.23 -3.98 -9.01
CA ALA A 60 10.32 -5.34 -9.49
C ALA A 60 10.62 -5.45 -11.00
N SER A 61 10.13 -4.50 -11.81
CA SER A 61 10.37 -4.50 -13.26
C SER A 61 11.83 -4.24 -13.65
N ARG A 62 12.60 -3.66 -12.73
CA ARG A 62 14.04 -3.40 -12.90
C ARG A 62 14.92 -4.48 -12.25
N THR A 63 14.34 -5.55 -11.72
CA THR A 63 15.05 -6.55 -10.93
C THR A 63 14.91 -7.94 -11.55
N SER A 64 15.98 -8.74 -11.50
CA SER A 64 15.92 -10.16 -11.84
C SER A 64 15.52 -11.01 -10.62
N PRO A 65 15.11 -12.28 -10.83
CA PRO A 65 14.86 -13.22 -9.73
C PRO A 65 16.03 -13.30 -8.71
N ALA A 66 17.28 -13.22 -9.18
CA ALA A 66 18.47 -13.28 -8.32
C ALA A 66 18.68 -12.02 -7.46
N GLY A 67 18.07 -10.88 -7.83
CA GLY A 67 18.12 -9.62 -7.09
C GLY A 67 16.92 -9.38 -6.17
N PHE A 68 15.99 -10.34 -6.10
CA PHE A 68 14.76 -10.26 -5.32
C PHE A 68 14.93 -10.93 -3.96
N SER A 69 14.56 -10.22 -2.90
CA SER A 69 14.67 -10.70 -1.53
C SER A 69 13.38 -10.45 -0.78
N TRP A 70 12.96 -11.36 0.08
CA TRP A 70 11.77 -11.16 0.91
C TRP A 70 11.93 -11.84 2.27
N SER A 71 11.15 -11.35 3.23
CA SER A 71 10.96 -11.93 4.56
C SER A 71 9.47 -11.93 4.87
N THR A 72 8.94 -13.10 5.21
CA THR A 72 7.58 -13.25 5.76
C THR A 72 7.55 -13.05 7.27
N GLN A 73 8.71 -13.10 7.93
CA GLN A 73 8.83 -12.87 9.37
C GLN A 73 8.79 -11.36 9.66
N PRO A 74 8.15 -10.94 10.76
CA PRO A 74 8.08 -9.53 11.14
C PRO A 74 9.47 -8.87 11.30
N PRO A 75 9.67 -7.64 10.77
CA PRO A 75 8.77 -6.94 9.85
C PRO A 75 8.74 -7.63 8.47
N ALA A 76 7.54 -7.87 7.94
CA ALA A 76 7.40 -8.43 6.61
C ALA A 76 7.99 -7.45 5.60
N ALA A 77 8.98 -7.89 4.83
CA ALA A 77 9.82 -7.01 4.03
C ALA A 77 10.12 -7.62 2.66
N VAL A 78 10.31 -6.76 1.68
CA VAL A 78 10.73 -7.12 0.33
C VAL A 78 11.75 -6.10 -0.16
N ALA A 79 12.83 -6.58 -0.76
CA ALA A 79 13.87 -5.77 -1.33
C ALA A 79 14.11 -6.16 -2.79
N PHE A 80 14.33 -5.14 -3.62
CA PHE A 80 14.64 -5.28 -5.03
C PHE A 80 16.00 -4.66 -5.30
N ASN A 81 16.91 -5.42 -5.90
CA ASN A 81 18.16 -4.91 -6.42
C ASN A 81 17.98 -4.58 -7.91
N PRO A 82 17.93 -3.29 -8.30
CA PRO A 82 17.67 -2.92 -9.68
C PRO A 82 18.92 -3.06 -10.55
N VAL A 83 18.70 -3.36 -11.83
CA VAL A 83 19.67 -3.19 -12.91
C VAL A 83 19.80 -1.70 -13.18
N GLU A 84 21.04 -1.20 -13.19
CA GLU A 84 21.36 0.20 -13.42
C GLU A 84 21.58 0.46 -14.92
N GLU A 85 22.49 -0.31 -15.53
CA GLU A 85 22.93 -0.08 -16.92
C GLU A 85 23.42 -1.37 -17.56
N LEU A 86 23.31 -1.47 -18.90
CA LEU A 86 24.04 -2.47 -19.68
C LEU A 86 25.40 -1.90 -20.06
N GLN A 87 26.50 -2.50 -19.61
CA GLN A 87 27.83 -2.00 -19.95
C GLN A 87 28.09 -2.11 -21.47
N PRO A 88 28.37 -0.99 -22.16
CA PRO A 88 28.48 -0.97 -23.62
C PRO A 88 29.71 -1.74 -24.14
N SER A 89 30.74 -1.92 -23.31
CA SER A 89 32.01 -2.55 -23.70
C SER A 89 31.97 -4.08 -23.78
N ASN A 90 31.11 -4.72 -22.99
CA ASN A 90 31.09 -6.18 -22.83
C ASN A 90 29.67 -6.78 -22.82
N GLY A 91 28.62 -5.95 -22.85
CA GLY A 91 27.23 -6.40 -22.78
C GLY A 91 26.83 -6.99 -21.42
N ILE A 92 27.61 -6.74 -20.36
CA ILE A 92 27.32 -7.24 -19.01
C ILE A 92 26.36 -6.27 -18.31
N LEU A 93 25.34 -6.82 -17.65
CA LEU A 93 24.43 -6.05 -16.81
C LEU A 93 25.15 -5.55 -15.56
N ARG A 94 25.08 -4.24 -15.33
CA ARG A 94 25.54 -3.58 -14.12
C ARG A 94 24.37 -3.42 -13.16
N TRP A 95 24.54 -3.97 -11.98
CA TRP A 95 23.58 -3.93 -10.88
C TRP A 95 23.86 -2.73 -9.98
N SER A 96 22.80 -2.17 -9.41
CA SER A 96 22.91 -1.11 -8.41
C SER A 96 23.57 -1.62 -7.13
N ASP A 97 24.32 -0.75 -6.46
CA ASP A 97 24.82 -0.97 -5.09
C ASP A 97 23.73 -0.72 -4.03
N SER A 98 22.59 -0.18 -4.44
CA SER A 98 21.42 0.09 -3.61
C SER A 98 20.26 -0.85 -3.90
N TYR A 99 19.41 -0.99 -2.89
CA TYR A 99 18.21 -1.80 -2.88
C TYR A 99 17.01 -0.90 -2.62
N GLU A 100 15.93 -1.13 -3.37
CA GLU A 100 14.63 -0.55 -3.06
C GLU A 100 13.91 -1.47 -2.08
N LEU A 101 13.79 -1.00 -0.84
CA LEU A 101 13.19 -1.75 0.27
C LEU A 101 11.76 -1.30 0.51
N PHE A 102 10.87 -2.26 0.76
CA PHE A 102 9.50 -2.06 1.20
C PHE A 102 9.24 -2.97 2.40
N TRP A 103 8.72 -2.44 3.49
CA TRP A 103 8.41 -3.25 4.67
C TRP A 103 7.18 -2.75 5.39
N TRP A 104 6.46 -3.69 5.98
CA TRP A 104 5.28 -3.41 6.78
C TRP A 104 5.63 -3.52 8.26
N GLU A 105 5.32 -2.44 8.98
CA GLU A 105 5.45 -2.38 10.42
C GLU A 105 4.07 -2.52 11.06
N GLN A 106 3.86 -3.64 11.76
CA GLN A 106 2.57 -3.97 12.36
C GLN A 106 2.18 -3.01 13.49
N SER A 107 3.14 -2.48 14.25
CA SER A 107 2.89 -1.55 15.36
C SER A 107 2.33 -0.20 14.91
N THR A 108 2.72 0.26 13.72
CA THR A 108 2.28 1.54 13.14
C THR A 108 1.29 1.37 12.00
N GLU A 109 0.95 0.13 11.65
CA GLU A 109 0.10 -0.24 10.50
C GLU A 109 0.52 0.50 9.22
N THR A 110 1.82 0.71 9.04
CA THR A 110 2.36 1.55 7.98
C THR A 110 3.27 0.72 7.09
N LEU A 111 3.06 0.82 5.78
CA LEU A 111 3.99 0.31 4.79
C LEU A 111 4.99 1.42 4.48
N TRP A 112 6.26 1.13 4.72
CA TRP A 112 7.38 2.03 4.51
C TRP A 112 8.16 1.66 3.26
N THR A 113 8.89 2.62 2.73
CA THR A 113 9.89 2.41 1.69
C THR A 113 11.14 3.22 1.97
N ALA A 114 12.29 2.68 1.57
CA ALA A 114 13.59 3.34 1.66
C ALA A 114 14.54 2.73 0.63
N ASP A 115 15.54 3.51 0.27
CA ASP A 115 16.69 3.01 -0.48
C ASP A 115 17.79 2.65 0.52
N PHE A 116 18.38 1.47 0.34
CA PHE A 116 19.43 0.94 1.21
C PHE A 116 20.66 0.58 0.38
N VAL A 117 21.83 1.10 0.76
CA VAL A 117 23.10 0.72 0.13
C VAL A 117 23.67 -0.51 0.84
N GLY A 118 24.08 -1.51 0.06
CA GLY A 118 24.70 -2.74 0.58
C GLY A 118 25.89 -2.45 1.51
N ALA A 119 25.90 -3.02 2.70
CA ALA A 119 26.93 -2.73 3.70
C ALA A 119 28.16 -3.65 3.55
N THR A 120 27.98 -4.84 2.98
CA THR A 120 29.08 -5.78 2.73
C THR A 120 29.60 -5.66 1.30
N SER A 121 30.85 -6.08 1.06
CA SER A 121 31.42 -6.10 -0.29
C SER A 121 30.62 -6.98 -1.25
N SER A 122 30.03 -8.06 -0.73
CA SER A 122 29.13 -8.92 -1.49
C SER A 122 27.80 -8.23 -1.79
N GLU A 123 27.24 -7.40 -0.91
CA GLU A 123 26.02 -6.60 -1.13
C GLU A 123 26.27 -5.38 -2.04
N ALA A 124 27.48 -4.81 -2.05
CA ALA A 124 27.84 -3.62 -2.84
C ALA A 124 28.41 -3.90 -4.24
N SER A 125 28.82 -5.14 -4.56
CA SER A 125 29.24 -5.55 -5.91
C SER A 125 28.23 -5.21 -7.05
N ILE A 126 28.67 -4.47 -8.05
CA ILE A 126 27.83 -4.07 -9.20
C ILE A 126 27.77 -5.11 -10.33
N LEU A 127 28.48 -6.23 -10.19
CA LEU A 127 28.69 -7.20 -11.28
C LEU A 127 27.66 -8.34 -11.29
N LYS A 128 26.87 -8.49 -10.23
CA LYS A 128 25.87 -9.54 -10.11
C LYS A 128 24.70 -9.09 -9.27
N ALA A 129 23.51 -9.56 -9.61
CA ALA A 129 22.35 -9.45 -8.74
C ALA A 129 22.64 -10.17 -7.41
N LYS A 130 22.18 -9.62 -6.29
CA LYS A 130 22.19 -10.40 -5.04
C LYS A 130 20.90 -10.32 -4.29
N ARG A 131 20.64 -11.44 -3.65
CA ARG A 131 19.59 -11.66 -2.70
C ARG A 131 20.11 -11.48 -1.28
N LEU A 132 19.34 -10.75 -0.49
CA LEU A 132 19.52 -10.63 0.94
C LEU A 132 18.79 -11.80 1.62
N TYR A 133 19.43 -12.37 2.64
CA TYR A 133 18.78 -13.34 3.50
C TYR A 133 17.67 -12.67 4.33
N PRO A 134 16.61 -13.41 4.73
CA PRO A 134 15.53 -12.85 5.55
C PRO A 134 16.02 -12.20 6.84
N ASP A 135 17.03 -12.78 7.50
CA ASP A 135 17.63 -12.21 8.71
C ASP A 135 18.29 -10.87 8.44
N ARG A 136 19.01 -10.78 7.32
CA ARG A 136 19.69 -9.56 6.89
C ARG A 136 18.69 -8.43 6.58
N LEU A 137 17.55 -8.75 5.98
CA LEU A 137 16.49 -7.74 5.75
C LEU A 137 16.00 -7.13 7.06
N ARG A 138 15.86 -7.92 8.12
CA ARG A 138 15.43 -7.42 9.44
C ARG A 138 16.47 -6.50 10.08
N GLU A 139 17.74 -6.89 9.99
CA GLU A 139 18.86 -6.06 10.45
C GLU A 139 18.92 -4.72 9.72
N VAL A 140 18.61 -4.70 8.42
CA VAL A 140 18.62 -3.48 7.60
C VAL A 140 17.42 -2.58 7.91
N VAL A 141 16.24 -3.15 8.16
CA VAL A 141 15.04 -2.37 8.49
C VAL A 141 15.18 -1.60 9.80
N ALA A 142 15.78 -2.20 10.83
CA ALA A 142 15.88 -1.62 12.17
C ALA A 142 16.57 -0.23 12.23
N PRO A 143 17.73 0.00 11.59
CA PRO A 143 18.45 1.28 11.65
C PRO A 143 18.02 2.31 10.59
N LEU A 144 17.08 2.00 9.68
CA LEU A 144 16.74 2.91 8.57
C LEU A 144 16.04 4.19 9.05
N THR A 145 16.81 5.28 9.07
CA THR A 145 16.35 6.61 9.46
C THR A 145 15.67 7.37 8.32
N LYS A 146 16.17 7.22 7.08
CA LYS A 146 15.58 7.82 5.87
C LYS A 146 14.52 6.89 5.29
N LYS A 147 13.30 6.98 5.82
CA LYS A 147 12.15 6.19 5.36
C LYS A 147 10.99 7.08 4.95
N ARG A 148 10.24 6.65 3.94
CA ARG A 148 9.03 7.31 3.45
C ARG A 148 7.83 6.39 3.68
N ALA A 149 6.77 6.90 4.29
CA ALA A 149 5.52 6.17 4.42
C ALA A 149 4.83 6.09 3.03
N LEU A 150 4.49 4.89 2.59
CA LEU A 150 3.74 4.66 1.36
C LEU A 150 2.23 4.57 1.60
N ALA A 151 1.84 3.86 2.65
CA ALA A 151 0.43 3.69 3.03
C ALA A 151 0.31 3.51 4.54
N LYS A 152 -0.78 4.01 5.10
CA LYS A 152 -1.18 3.82 6.50
C LYS A 152 -2.43 2.94 6.57
N GLY A 153 -2.66 2.33 7.73
CA GLY A 153 -3.79 1.42 7.94
C GLY A 153 -3.61 0.08 7.21
N VAL A 154 -2.37 -0.36 7.01
CA VAL A 154 -2.05 -1.66 6.42
C VAL A 154 -2.24 -2.72 7.51
N THR A 155 -3.18 -3.65 7.28
CA THR A 155 -3.46 -4.77 8.20
C THR A 155 -2.71 -6.04 7.84
N SER A 156 -2.37 -6.20 6.56
CA SER A 156 -1.64 -7.34 6.06
C SER A 156 -0.77 -6.93 4.87
N PHE A 157 0.46 -7.41 4.88
CA PHE A 157 1.39 -7.32 3.76
C PHE A 157 2.04 -8.69 3.58
N THR A 158 1.68 -9.38 2.50
CA THR A 158 2.18 -10.72 2.20
C THR A 158 2.88 -10.73 0.86
N VAL A 159 4.01 -11.42 0.84
CA VAL A 159 4.82 -11.64 -0.36
C VAL A 159 5.03 -13.14 -0.48
N SER A 160 4.61 -13.70 -1.61
CA SER A 160 4.87 -15.08 -1.97
C SER A 160 5.46 -15.13 -3.38
N HIS A 161 6.18 -16.19 -3.67
CA HIS A 161 6.67 -16.48 -5.01
C HIS A 161 6.49 -17.96 -5.28
N ASP A 162 6.41 -18.30 -6.55
CA ASP A 162 6.45 -19.70 -7.00
C ASP A 162 7.69 -19.91 -7.86
N GLY A 163 8.38 -21.03 -7.68
CA GLY A 163 9.60 -21.37 -8.42
C GLY A 163 10.93 -21.09 -7.73
N ASP A 164 11.97 -21.72 -8.28
CA ASP A 164 13.35 -21.71 -7.81
C ASP A 164 14.14 -20.49 -8.34
N GLU A 165 15.28 -20.17 -7.70
CA GLU A 165 16.18 -19.06 -8.07
C GLU A 165 16.74 -19.21 -9.48
N SER A 166 16.85 -20.46 -9.96
CA SER A 166 17.30 -20.79 -11.31
C SER A 166 16.24 -20.57 -12.38
N ALA A 167 14.99 -20.27 -12.00
CA ALA A 167 13.89 -20.11 -12.94
C ALA A 167 14.12 -18.91 -13.88
N LEU A 168 13.88 -19.12 -15.18
CA LEU A 168 13.91 -18.06 -16.18
C LEU A 168 12.86 -16.97 -15.88
N ILE A 169 11.71 -17.38 -15.32
CA ILE A 169 10.62 -16.49 -14.92
C ILE A 169 10.16 -16.90 -13.53
N GLN A 170 10.20 -15.97 -12.59
CA GLN A 170 9.70 -16.18 -11.23
C GLN A 170 8.49 -15.26 -10.98
N PRO A 171 7.27 -15.81 -10.88
CA PRO A 171 6.11 -15.05 -10.48
C PRO A 171 6.19 -14.72 -8.97
N VAL A 172 6.14 -13.44 -8.65
CA VAL A 172 6.04 -12.90 -7.29
C VAL A 172 4.66 -12.31 -7.10
N VAL A 173 3.95 -12.76 -6.08
CA VAL A 173 2.65 -12.23 -5.68
C VAL A 173 2.84 -11.36 -4.45
N VAL A 174 2.45 -10.10 -4.57
CA VAL A 174 2.43 -9.14 -3.47
C VAL A 174 1.00 -8.76 -3.19
N GLN A 175 0.56 -8.92 -1.95
CA GLN A 175 -0.80 -8.64 -1.51
C GLN A 175 -0.77 -7.66 -0.33
N VAL A 176 -1.62 -6.65 -0.43
CA VAL A 176 -1.74 -5.56 0.55
C VAL A 176 -3.21 -5.47 0.95
N THR A 177 -3.46 -5.50 2.25
CA THR A 177 -4.78 -5.24 2.82
C THR A 177 -4.75 -3.94 3.61
N LEU A 178 -5.64 -3.02 3.26
CA LEU A 178 -5.77 -1.69 3.86
C LEU A 178 -7.12 -1.54 4.56
N HIS A 179 -7.11 -0.79 5.65
CA HIS A 179 -8.29 -0.26 6.33
C HIS A 179 -8.04 1.19 6.73
N GLN A 180 -9.10 1.95 7.02
CA GLN A 180 -8.93 3.28 7.60
C GLN A 180 -8.89 3.17 9.14
N PRO A 181 -7.78 3.59 9.80
CA PRO A 181 -7.66 3.50 11.24
C PRO A 181 -8.64 4.47 11.93
N GLY A 182 -9.12 4.09 13.11
CA GLY A 182 -10.01 4.91 13.94
C GLY A 182 -11.50 4.84 13.61
N PHE A 183 -11.91 3.97 12.68
CA PHE A 183 -13.32 3.78 12.32
C PHE A 183 -13.65 2.28 12.28
N SER A 184 -14.56 1.83 13.15
CA SER A 184 -14.92 0.41 13.28
C SER A 184 -15.69 -0.16 12.07
N ASP A 185 -16.40 0.69 11.32
CA ASP A 185 -17.14 0.32 10.10
C ASP A 185 -16.41 0.75 8.81
N SER A 186 -15.08 0.88 8.91
CA SER A 186 -14.23 1.18 7.76
C SER A 186 -14.34 0.09 6.70
N PRO A 187 -14.42 0.46 5.41
CA PRO A 187 -14.27 -0.53 4.35
C PRO A 187 -12.85 -1.11 4.39
N ILE A 188 -12.76 -2.44 4.32
CA ILE A 188 -11.50 -3.14 4.09
C ILE A 188 -11.28 -3.24 2.59
N VAL A 189 -10.08 -2.90 2.14
CA VAL A 189 -9.68 -3.00 0.74
C VAL A 189 -8.50 -3.94 0.64
N GLU A 190 -8.69 -5.02 -0.09
CA GLU A 190 -7.66 -5.99 -0.41
C GLU A 190 -7.29 -5.86 -1.88
N ARG A 191 -5.99 -5.84 -2.16
CA ARG A 191 -5.45 -5.84 -3.52
C ARG A 191 -4.22 -6.73 -3.59
N SER A 192 -4.12 -7.48 -4.67
CA SER A 192 -2.96 -8.28 -5.01
C SER A 192 -2.41 -7.86 -6.36
N LEU A 193 -1.10 -8.05 -6.52
CA LEU A 193 -0.36 -7.85 -7.75
C LEU A 193 0.52 -9.07 -7.96
N THR A 194 0.47 -9.65 -9.15
CA THR A 194 1.44 -10.64 -9.59
C THR A 194 2.43 -9.95 -10.53
N VAL A 195 3.70 -9.92 -10.13
CA VAL A 195 4.81 -9.46 -10.97
C VAL A 195 5.57 -10.68 -11.46
N ARG A 196 6.00 -10.65 -12.73
CA ARG A 196 6.88 -11.67 -13.28
C ARG A 196 8.29 -11.10 -13.32
N LEU A 197 9.17 -11.63 -12.48
CA LEU A 197 10.60 -11.35 -12.56
C LEU A 197 11.17 -12.20 -13.67
N VAL A 198 11.91 -11.58 -14.59
CA VAL A 198 12.55 -12.27 -15.72
C VAL A 198 14.04 -12.31 -15.45
N ASN A 199 14.63 -13.49 -15.58
CA ASN A 199 16.07 -13.65 -15.48
C ASN A 199 16.72 -13.03 -16.74
N GLN A 200 17.33 -11.87 -16.55
CA GLN A 200 18.12 -11.20 -17.57
C GLN A 200 19.53 -11.79 -17.48
N GLN A 201 19.76 -12.89 -18.20
CA GLN A 201 21.08 -13.49 -18.38
C GLN A 201 21.91 -12.68 -19.37
#